data_AF-A0A6P2AUP9-F1
#
_entry.id   AF-A0A6P2AUP9-F1
#
_cell.length_a   1.000
_cell.length_b   1.000
_cell.length_c   1.000
_cell.angle_alpha   90.00
_cell.angle_beta   90.00
_cell.angle_gamma   90.00
#
_symmetry.space_group_name_H-M   'P 1'
#
loop_
_entity.id
_entity.type
_entity.pdbx_description
1 polymer ?
#
loop_
_entity_poly.entity_id
_entity_poly.type
_entity_poly.pdbx_seq_one_letter_code
_entity_poly.pdbx_strand_id
1 'polypeptide(L)' 'MSEQQSRFKVKFWGVRGSIPCPGAETVRYGGNTACVEMQAGGQR' A
#
# COMPACT_ATOMS: atom_id res chain seq x y z
N MET A 1 13.72 27.99 -2.03
CA MET A 1 12.84 27.29 -2.98
C MET A 1 13.10 25.80 -2.79
N SER A 2 12.25 25.10 -2.05
CA SER A 2 12.44 23.67 -1.79
C SER A 2 12.00 22.89 -3.03
N GLU A 3 12.93 22.18 -3.66
CA GLU A 3 12.59 21.21 -4.69
C GLU A 3 11.53 20.26 -4.15
N GLN A 4 10.32 20.33 -4.71
CA GLN A 4 9.35 19.24 -4.58
C GLN A 4 9.90 18.09 -5.41
N GLN A 5 10.80 17.29 -4.83
CA GLN A 5 11.14 16.01 -5.41
C GLN A 5 9.81 15.28 -5.65
N SER A 6 9.55 14.92 -6.91
CA SER A 6 8.40 14.11 -7.30
C SER A 6 8.50 12.77 -6.57
N ARG A 7 7.97 12.71 -5.35
CA ARG A 7 8.18 11.58 -4.46
C ARG A 7 7.26 10.46 -4.90
N PHE A 8 7.83 9.49 -5.60
CA PHE A 8 7.17 8.24 -5.89
C PHE A 8 6.98 7.45 -4.60
N LYS A 9 5.73 7.18 -4.22
CA LYS A 9 5.40 6.41 -3.02
C LYS A 9 4.37 5.35 -3.38
N VAL A 10 4.60 4.12 -2.91
CA VAL A 10 3.65 3.03 -3.01
C VAL A 10 3.23 2.62 -1.60
N LYS A 11 1.92 2.49 -1.37
CA LYS A 11 1.37 1.95 -0.13
C LYS A 11 0.69 0.62 -0.43
N PHE A 12 1.16 -0.44 0.23
CA PHE A 12 0.55 -1.75 0.15
C PHE A 12 -0.59 -1.83 1.17
N TRP A 13 -1.81 -2.00 0.67
CA TRP A 13 -3.01 -2.19 1.49
C TRP A 13 -3.34 -3.68 1.69
N GLY A 14 -2.81 -4.52 0.81
CA GLY A 14 -2.92 -5.97 0.88
C GLY A 14 -1.73 -6.64 0.20
N VAL A 15 -1.27 -7.72 0.81
CA VAL A 15 -0.06 -8.47 0.40
C VAL A 15 -0.31 -9.99 0.37
N ARG A 16 -1.55 -10.42 0.64
CA ARG A 16 -1.94 -11.84 0.56
C ARG A 16 -2.28 -12.20 -0.89
N GLY A 17 -2.21 -13.50 -1.19
CA GLY A 17 -2.64 -14.06 -2.46
C GLY A 17 -4.17 -13.96 -2.66
N SER A 18 -4.72 -14.86 -3.47
CA SER A 18 -6.15 -14.87 -3.82
C SER A 18 -7.10 -15.01 -2.63
N ILE A 19 -6.65 -15.57 -1.50
CA ILE A 19 -7.47 -15.78 -0.31
C ILE A 19 -7.09 -14.76 0.77
N PRO A 20 -7.98 -13.81 1.10
CA PRO A 20 -7.77 -12.90 2.21
C PRO A 20 -7.87 -13.66 3.55
N CYS A 21 -7.14 -13.19 4.56
CA CYS A 21 -7.26 -13.67 5.93
C CYS A 21 -7.36 -12.47 6.87
N PRO A 22 -8.54 -11.84 6.95
CA PRO A 22 -8.77 -10.74 7.88
C PRO A 22 -8.81 -11.26 9.32
N GLY A 23 -8.18 -10.54 10.25
CA GLY A 23 -8.16 -10.90 11.67
C GLY A 23 -7.07 -10.17 12.46
N ALA A 24 -7.28 -10.02 13.76
CA ALA A 24 -6.31 -9.37 14.64
C ALA A 24 -4.95 -10.10 14.67
N GLU A 25 -4.96 -11.42 14.51
CA GLU A 25 -3.76 -12.25 14.50
C GLU A 25 -2.92 -12.09 13.22
N THR A 26 -3.57 -11.76 12.10
CA THR A 26 -2.92 -11.70 10.77
C THR A 26 -2.65 -10.26 10.31
N VAL A 27 -3.23 -9.25 10.96
CA VAL A 27 -3.15 -7.84 10.54
C VAL A 27 -1.71 -7.31 10.49
N ARG A 28 -0.81 -7.81 11.36
CA ARG A 28 0.61 -7.45 11.36
C ARG A 28 1.29 -7.71 10.01
N TYR A 29 0.86 -8.75 9.30
CA TYR A 29 1.44 -9.21 8.04
C TYR A 29 0.54 -8.91 6.84
N GLY A 30 -0.63 -8.32 7.06
CA GLY A 30 -1.63 -8.06 6.03
C GLY A 30 -2.67 -9.17 5.90
N GLY A 31 -3.95 -8.77 5.91
CA GLY A 31 -5.10 -9.66 5.76
C GLY A 31 -5.82 -9.56 4.42
N ASN A 32 -5.57 -8.49 3.65
CA ASN A 32 -6.21 -8.26 2.35
C ASN A 32 -5.43 -8.92 1.21
N THR A 33 -6.15 -9.34 0.17
CA THR A 33 -5.61 -9.67 -1.15
C THR A 33 -4.80 -8.52 -1.72
N ALA A 34 -3.85 -8.80 -2.62
CA ALA A 34 -2.97 -7.83 -3.26
C ALA A 34 -3.70 -6.56 -3.71
N CYS A 35 -3.38 -5.43 -3.08
CA CYS A 35 -3.87 -4.11 -3.46
C CYS A 35 -2.89 -3.01 -3.02
N VAL A 36 -2.77 -1.97 -3.84
CA VAL A 36 -1.80 -0.89 -3.66
C VAL A 36 -2.40 0.47 -3.99
N GLU A 37 -1.87 1.51 -3.36
CA GLU A 37 -2.07 2.92 -3.72
C GLU A 37 -0.72 3.49 -4.18
N MET A 38 -0.75 4.29 -5.24
CA MET A 38 0.44 4.89 -5.83
C MET A 38 0.32 6.40 -5.82
N GLN A 39 1.32 7.07 -5.25
CA GLN A 39 1.46 8.52 -5.37
C GLN A 39 2.63 8.83 -6.31
N ALA A 40 2.34 9.50 -7.43
CA ALA A 40 3.32 9.86 -8.45
C ALA A 40 2.98 11.24 -9.03
N GLY A 41 3.99 12.11 -9.22
CA GLY A 41 3.76 13.43 -9.82
C GLY A 41 2.77 14.33 -9.04
N GLY A 42 2.62 14.12 -7.74
CA GLY A 42 1.64 14.84 -6.91
C GLY A 42 0.21 14.28 -6.97
N GLN A 43 -0.06 13.26 -7.80
CA GLN A 43 -1.36 12.59 -7.91
C GLN A 43 -1.39 11.30 -7.08
N ARG A 44 -2.57 10.90 -6.59
CA ARG A 44 -2.84 9.68 -5.78
C ARG A 44 -3.89 8.81 -6.46
#